data_AF-A0AAU8PFQ7-F1
#
_entry.id   AF-A0AAU8PFQ7-F1
#
_cell.length_a   1.000
_cell.length_b   1.000
_cell.length_c   1.000
_cell.angle_alpha   90.00
_cell.angle_beta   90.00
_cell.angle_gamma   90.00
#
_symmetry.space_group_name_H-M   'P 1'
#
loop_
_entity.id
_entity.type
_entity.pdbx_description
1 polymer ?
#
loop_
_entity_poly.entity_id
_entity_poly.type
_entity_poly.pdbx_seq_one_letter_code
_entity_poly.pdbx_strand_id
1 'polypeptide(L)'
;MFGKMGLTELVEAFQKKNSERRNKIKDRIAGLEAEAAQITAKIEATTRQLVDCELAGNDAGQAKCQKQIRELQLELDRVQGLAQAYRAELQKAGYDKKDLEAIRTAAQRERETRFRKFEELRAERENVRQQIKQLESKLEQLDREIDAAKTKKEARALMAIATFIDPRIEKLPSYEHEQFLDYWIAGQDEAMEQALARYARPEEPERRITYLNQPEMT
;
A
#
# COMPACT_ATOMS: atom_id res chain seq x y z
N MET A 1 28.58 10.09 -17.56
CA MET A 1 28.53 8.90 -16.69
C MET A 1 27.16 8.86 -16.00
N PHE A 2 26.15 8.21 -16.59
CA PHE A 2 24.78 8.16 -16.02
C PHE A 2 24.13 6.77 -16.10
N GLY A 3 24.88 5.71 -16.44
CA GLY A 3 24.30 4.40 -16.78
C GLY A 3 23.71 3.57 -15.63
N LYS A 4 23.78 4.04 -14.36
CA LYS A 4 23.30 3.30 -13.18
C LYS A 4 22.50 4.11 -12.17
N MET A 5 22.25 5.40 -12.42
CA MET A 5 21.60 6.26 -11.44
C MET A 5 20.07 6.09 -11.44
N GLY A 6 19.45 6.09 -10.26
CA GLY A 6 17.99 6.16 -10.08
C GLY A 6 17.43 7.53 -10.47
N LEU A 7 16.10 7.66 -10.59
CA LEU A 7 15.49 8.95 -10.99
C LEU A 7 15.89 10.10 -10.05
N THR A 8 15.82 9.86 -8.74
CA THR A 8 16.18 10.86 -7.72
C THR A 8 17.62 11.32 -7.88
N GLU A 9 18.55 10.38 -8.03
CA GLU A 9 19.98 10.68 -8.21
C GLU A 9 20.24 11.47 -9.49
N LEU A 10 19.54 11.14 -10.60
CA LEU A 10 19.64 11.89 -11.85
C LEU A 10 19.13 13.33 -11.71
N VAL A 11 18.02 13.53 -11.00
CA VAL A 11 17.45 14.86 -10.75
C VAL A 11 18.38 15.69 -9.86
N GLU A 12 18.89 15.11 -8.78
CA GLU A 12 19.83 15.79 -7.87
C GLU A 12 21.13 16.17 -8.58
N ALA A 13 21.72 15.25 -9.35
CA ALA A 13 22.93 15.50 -10.12
C ALA A 13 22.72 16.64 -11.14
N PHE A 14 21.56 16.65 -11.82
CA PHE A 14 21.20 17.71 -12.77
C PHE A 14 21.03 19.07 -12.09
N GLN A 15 20.33 19.12 -10.95
CA GLN A 15 20.15 20.35 -10.17
C GLN A 15 21.48 20.90 -9.68
N LYS A 16 22.34 20.03 -9.13
CA LYS A 16 23.68 20.39 -8.66
C LYS A 16 24.51 20.98 -9.80
N LYS A 17 24.64 20.26 -10.92
CA LYS A 17 25.39 20.71 -12.10
C LYS A 17 24.91 22.08 -12.60
N ASN A 18 23.60 22.30 -12.67
CA ASN A 18 23.05 23.57 -13.12
C ASN A 18 23.28 24.71 -12.11
N SER A 19 23.18 24.42 -10.82
CA SER A 19 23.48 25.41 -9.77
C SER A 19 24.94 25.84 -9.82
N GLU A 20 25.87 24.91 -9.98
CA GLU A 20 27.31 25.17 -10.10
C GLU A 20 27.61 26.00 -11.35
N ARG A 21 27.02 25.67 -12.50
CA ARG A 21 27.15 26.47 -13.74
C ARG A 21 26.68 27.91 -13.51
N ARG A 22 25.49 28.09 -12.91
CA ARG A 22 24.92 29.42 -12.68
C ARG A 22 25.78 30.24 -11.72
N ASN A 23 26.30 29.62 -10.66
CA ASN A 23 27.19 30.29 -9.72
C ASN A 23 28.48 30.73 -10.40
N LYS A 24 29.16 29.84 -11.15
CA LYS A 24 30.36 30.20 -11.92
C LYS A 24 30.14 31.36 -12.89
N ILE A 25 28.98 31.40 -13.57
CA ILE A 25 28.63 32.51 -14.46
C ILE A 25 28.44 33.81 -13.66
N LYS A 26 27.73 33.77 -12.53
CA LYS A 26 27.55 34.93 -11.64
C LYS A 26 28.88 35.46 -11.13
N ASP A 27 29.76 34.58 -10.66
CA ASP A 27 31.08 34.93 -10.17
C ASP A 27 31.91 35.60 -11.27
N ARG A 28 31.82 35.09 -12.50
CA ARG A 28 32.51 35.70 -13.65
C ARG A 28 31.95 37.08 -13.99
N ILE A 29 30.63 37.27 -13.93
CA ILE A 29 30.00 38.58 -14.13
C ILE A 29 30.49 39.57 -13.07
N ALA A 30 30.46 39.18 -11.78
CA ALA A 30 30.92 40.03 -10.69
C ALA A 30 32.40 40.42 -10.84
N GLY A 31 33.25 39.47 -11.26
CA GLY A 31 34.66 39.75 -11.54
C GLY A 31 34.86 40.74 -12.69
N LEU A 32 34.11 40.60 -13.79
CA LEU A 32 34.15 41.54 -14.92
C LEU A 32 33.61 42.93 -14.55
N GLU A 33 32.57 43.00 -13.72
CA GLU A 33 32.04 44.28 -13.21
C GLU A 33 33.06 45.00 -12.32
N ALA A 34 33.77 44.26 -11.46
CA ALA A 34 34.84 44.82 -10.65
C ALA A 34 36.02 45.31 -11.51
N GLU A 35 36.41 44.56 -12.55
CA GLU A 35 37.43 44.95 -13.52
C GLU A 35 37.02 46.22 -14.27
N ALA A 36 35.77 46.30 -14.73
CA ALA A 36 35.22 47.49 -15.38
C ALA A 36 35.28 48.72 -14.45
N ALA A 37 34.90 48.58 -13.18
CA ALA A 37 34.98 49.67 -12.21
C ALA A 37 36.42 50.17 -11.99
N GLN A 38 37.40 49.26 -11.96
CA GLN A 38 38.81 49.63 -11.85
C GLN A 38 39.31 50.38 -13.10
N ILE A 39 38.91 49.95 -14.30
CA ILE A 39 39.25 50.64 -15.55
C ILE A 39 38.63 52.04 -15.57
N THR A 40 37.36 52.18 -15.17
CA THR A 40 36.69 53.48 -15.04
C THR A 40 37.47 54.42 -14.09
N ALA A 41 37.88 53.94 -12.92
CA ALA A 41 38.68 54.74 -12.00
C ALA A 41 40.05 55.16 -12.59
N LYS A 42 40.69 54.29 -13.38
CA LYS A 42 41.94 54.65 -14.09
C LYS A 42 41.71 55.70 -15.17
N ILE A 43 40.60 55.62 -15.92
CA ILE A 43 40.21 56.63 -16.91
C ILE A 43 40.00 57.98 -16.23
N GLU A 44 39.29 58.02 -15.09
CA GLU A 44 39.09 59.25 -14.31
C GLU A 44 40.41 59.84 -13.82
N ALA A 45 41.30 59.02 -13.28
CA ALA A 45 42.63 59.46 -12.83
C ALA A 45 43.48 60.01 -13.98
N THR A 46 43.49 59.33 -15.13
CA THR A 46 44.25 59.75 -16.32
C THR A 46 43.66 61.02 -16.94
N THR A 47 42.35 61.18 -16.88
CA THR A 47 41.65 62.41 -17.28
C THR A 47 42.06 63.60 -16.41
N ARG A 48 42.22 63.41 -15.09
CA ARG A 48 42.75 64.47 -14.21
C ARG A 48 44.19 64.85 -14.59
N GLN A 49 45.04 63.86 -14.87
CA GLN A 49 46.42 64.10 -15.33
C GLN A 49 46.48 64.83 -16.67
N LEU A 50 45.54 64.54 -17.58
CA LEU A 50 45.41 65.25 -18.85
C LEU A 50 45.15 66.75 -18.59
N VAL A 51 44.19 67.08 -17.72
CA VAL A 51 43.88 68.46 -17.34
C VAL A 51 45.11 69.15 -16.74
N ASP A 52 45.87 68.48 -15.86
CA ASP A 52 47.09 69.04 -15.29
C ASP A 52 48.15 69.33 -16.38
N CYS A 53 48.30 68.45 -17.38
CA CYS A 53 49.20 68.66 -18.52
C CYS A 53 48.73 69.81 -19.43
N GLU A 54 47.42 69.98 -19.61
CA GLU A 54 46.84 71.10 -20.36
C GLU A 54 47.13 72.44 -19.67
N LEU A 55 46.92 72.51 -18.35
CA LEU A 55 47.22 73.71 -17.55
C LEU A 55 48.71 74.06 -17.53
N ALA A 56 49.58 73.05 -17.60
CA ALA A 56 51.04 73.22 -17.64
C ALA A 56 51.61 73.49 -19.04
N GLY A 57 50.79 73.45 -20.11
CA GLY A 57 51.25 73.58 -21.49
C GLY A 57 52.16 72.42 -21.97
N ASN A 58 52.03 71.23 -21.37
CA ASN A 58 52.83 70.05 -21.69
C ASN A 58 52.16 69.19 -22.78
N ASP A 59 52.32 69.56 -24.04
CA ASP A 59 51.69 68.90 -25.19
C ASP A 59 52.06 67.40 -25.30
N ALA A 60 53.30 67.04 -24.98
CA ALA A 60 53.74 65.64 -24.99
C ALA A 60 53.02 64.81 -23.91
N GLY A 61 52.80 65.40 -22.73
CA GLY A 61 52.02 64.80 -21.65
C GLY A 61 50.54 64.63 -22.03
N GLN A 62 49.96 65.62 -22.69
CA GLN A 62 48.58 65.55 -23.19
C GLN A 62 48.38 64.41 -24.18
N ALA A 63 49.23 64.33 -25.21
CA ALA A 63 49.16 63.29 -26.23
C ALA A 63 49.28 61.87 -25.62
N LYS A 64 50.14 61.71 -24.61
CA LYS A 64 50.29 60.46 -23.87
C LYS A 64 49.01 60.09 -23.09
N CYS A 65 48.45 61.04 -22.34
CA CYS A 65 47.23 60.80 -21.55
C CYS A 65 46.04 60.47 -22.46
N GLN A 66 45.87 61.18 -23.58
CA GLN A 66 44.81 60.91 -24.56
C GLN A 66 44.93 59.49 -25.14
N LYS A 67 46.14 59.04 -25.49
CA LYS A 67 46.37 57.67 -25.96
C LYS A 67 45.99 56.64 -24.90
N GLN A 68 46.41 56.84 -23.65
CA GLN A 68 46.09 55.94 -22.54
C GLN A 68 44.60 55.87 -22.24
N ILE A 69 43.90 57.01 -22.24
CA ILE A 69 42.44 57.07 -22.08
C ILE A 69 41.75 56.25 -23.17
N ARG A 70 42.18 56.40 -24.43
CA ARG A 70 41.61 55.64 -25.55
C ARG A 70 41.84 54.13 -25.40
N GLU A 71 43.02 53.71 -24.98
CA GLU A 71 43.33 52.29 -24.72
C GLU A 71 42.45 51.73 -23.59
N LEU A 72 42.30 52.47 -22.48
CA LEU A 72 41.45 52.08 -21.36
C LEU A 72 39.95 52.03 -21.74
N GLN A 73 39.48 52.95 -22.59
CA GLN A 73 38.10 52.94 -23.10
C GLN A 73 37.82 51.67 -23.92
N LEU A 74 38.75 51.28 -24.80
CA LEU A 74 38.62 50.03 -25.57
C LEU A 74 38.61 48.80 -24.66
N GLU A 75 39.41 48.80 -23.60
CA GLU A 75 39.41 47.71 -22.62
C GLU A 75 38.10 47.65 -21.84
N LEU A 76 37.56 48.82 -21.43
CA LEU A 76 36.27 48.92 -20.75
C LEU A 76 35.14 48.36 -21.60
N ASP A 77 35.06 48.75 -22.88
CA ASP A 77 34.05 48.25 -23.82
C ASP A 77 34.14 46.72 -23.97
N ARG A 78 35.37 46.18 -24.07
CA ARG A 78 35.60 44.73 -24.14
C ARG A 78 35.08 44.02 -22.90
N VAL A 79 35.42 44.51 -21.71
CA VAL A 79 35.03 43.89 -20.43
C VAL A 79 33.51 43.95 -20.23
N GLN A 80 32.90 45.10 -20.54
CA GLN A 80 31.44 45.27 -20.47
C GLN A 80 30.71 44.38 -21.47
N GLY A 81 31.22 44.26 -22.70
CA GLY A 81 30.68 43.34 -23.71
C GLY A 81 30.73 41.88 -23.27
N LEU A 82 31.84 41.45 -22.66
CA LEU A 82 31.96 40.12 -22.06
C LEU A 82 30.94 39.92 -20.93
N ALA A 83 30.80 40.89 -20.02
CA ALA A 83 29.84 40.81 -18.93
C ALA A 83 28.40 40.66 -19.46
N GLN A 84 28.04 41.41 -20.50
CA GLN A 84 26.74 41.31 -21.17
C GLN A 84 26.54 39.93 -21.81
N ALA A 85 27.56 39.37 -22.47
CA ALA A 85 27.50 38.02 -23.04
C ALA A 85 27.25 36.95 -21.96
N TYR A 86 27.95 37.04 -20.82
CA TYR A 86 27.71 36.14 -19.69
C TYR A 86 26.32 36.31 -19.07
N ARG A 87 25.79 37.54 -18.97
CA ARG A 87 24.41 37.79 -18.54
C ARG A 87 23.40 37.14 -19.48
N ALA A 88 23.62 37.22 -20.79
CA ALA A 88 22.77 36.53 -21.76
C ALA A 88 22.83 35.00 -21.60
N GLU A 89 24.02 34.43 -21.36
CA GLU A 89 24.19 32.99 -21.07
C GLU A 89 23.56 32.54 -19.75
N LEU A 90 23.45 33.44 -18.76
CA LEU A 90 22.77 33.19 -17.50
C LEU A 90 21.25 33.09 -17.66
N GLN A 91 20.68 33.88 -18.59
CA GLN A 91 19.25 33.85 -18.93
C GLN A 91 18.87 32.62 -19.75
N LYS A 92 19.81 32.03 -20.49
CA LYS A 92 19.58 30.76 -21.16
C LYS A 92 19.42 29.65 -20.13
N ALA A 93 18.41 28.82 -20.33
CA ALA A 93 18.09 27.70 -19.45
C ALA A 93 19.25 26.70 -19.29
N GLY A 94 20.22 26.70 -20.22
CA GLY A 94 21.57 26.21 -19.98
C GLY A 94 21.66 24.75 -19.56
N TYR A 95 20.66 23.94 -19.91
CA TYR A 95 20.59 22.53 -19.58
C TYR A 95 21.04 21.68 -20.77
N ASP A 96 21.66 20.55 -20.48
CA ASP A 96 21.97 19.53 -21.48
C ASP A 96 20.69 18.76 -21.82
N LYS A 97 20.32 18.74 -23.11
CA LYS A 97 19.15 17.98 -23.58
C LYS A 97 19.29 16.48 -23.25
N LYS A 98 20.51 15.95 -23.27
CA LYS A 98 20.76 14.53 -22.95
C LYS A 98 20.48 14.23 -21.48
N ASP A 99 20.82 15.14 -20.57
CA ASP A 99 20.54 14.97 -19.14
C ASP A 99 19.02 14.95 -18.90
N LEU A 100 18.26 15.84 -19.58
CA LEU A 100 16.80 15.85 -19.51
C LEU A 100 16.17 14.58 -20.10
N GLU A 101 16.67 14.09 -21.22
CA GLU A 101 16.20 12.84 -21.83
C GLU A 101 16.48 11.63 -20.93
N ALA A 102 17.63 11.60 -20.26
CA ALA A 102 17.95 10.56 -19.27
C ALA A 102 16.98 10.60 -18.08
N ILE A 103 16.71 11.78 -17.52
CA ILE A 103 15.72 11.96 -16.44
C ILE A 103 14.33 11.52 -16.90
N ARG A 104 13.90 11.93 -18.10
CA ARG A 104 12.59 11.55 -18.66
C ARG A 104 12.47 10.04 -18.82
N THR A 105 13.51 9.40 -19.34
CA THR A 105 13.57 7.95 -19.52
C THR A 105 13.50 7.21 -18.19
N ALA A 106 14.25 7.66 -17.18
CA ALA A 106 14.20 7.11 -15.84
C ALA A 106 12.80 7.26 -15.20
N ALA A 107 12.19 8.44 -15.32
CA ALA A 107 10.85 8.70 -14.81
C ALA A 107 9.78 7.81 -15.47
N GLN A 108 9.90 7.59 -16.77
CA GLN A 108 9.01 6.69 -17.49
C GLN A 108 9.16 5.24 -17.01
N ARG A 109 10.39 4.75 -16.82
CA ARG A 109 10.65 3.41 -16.30
C ARG A 109 10.10 3.21 -14.89
N GLU A 110 10.28 4.18 -13.99
CA GLU A 110 9.71 4.10 -12.64
C GLU A 110 8.18 4.12 -12.67
N ARG A 111 7.56 4.93 -13.55
CA ARG A 111 6.11 4.94 -13.74
C ARG A 111 5.59 3.59 -14.23
N GLU A 112 6.24 3.00 -15.22
CA GLU A 112 5.88 1.68 -15.76
C GLU A 112 6.03 0.59 -14.69
N THR A 113 7.11 0.61 -13.92
CA THR A 113 7.36 -0.33 -12.82
C THR A 113 6.27 -0.23 -11.75
N ARG A 114 5.94 1.00 -11.32
CA ARG A 114 4.86 1.24 -10.36
C ARG A 114 3.51 0.78 -10.89
N PHE A 115 3.23 1.03 -12.17
CA PHE A 115 1.98 0.62 -12.80
C PHE A 115 1.83 -0.90 -12.87
N ARG A 116 2.89 -1.62 -13.26
CA ARG A 116 2.89 -3.09 -13.23
C ARG A 116 2.63 -3.63 -11.83
N LYS A 117 3.31 -3.08 -10.82
CA LYS A 117 3.10 -3.49 -9.43
C LYS A 117 1.67 -3.24 -8.95
N PHE A 118 1.06 -2.13 -9.38
CA PHE A 118 -0.33 -1.83 -9.08
C PHE A 118 -1.29 -2.87 -9.69
N GLU A 119 -1.11 -3.23 -10.96
CA GLU A 119 -1.95 -4.23 -11.62
C GLU A 119 -1.77 -5.63 -11.00
N GLU A 120 -0.55 -6.02 -10.64
CA GLU A 120 -0.28 -7.26 -9.89
C GLU A 120 -1.05 -7.30 -8.57
N LEU A 121 -0.92 -6.25 -7.74
CA LEU A 121 -1.61 -6.16 -6.45
C LEU A 121 -3.13 -6.14 -6.61
N ARG A 122 -3.64 -5.53 -7.68
CA ARG A 122 -5.06 -5.51 -8.00
C ARG A 122 -5.58 -6.90 -8.34
N ALA A 123 -4.84 -7.65 -9.16
CA ALA A 123 -5.19 -9.03 -9.51
C ALA A 123 -5.14 -9.95 -8.29
N GLU A 124 -4.10 -9.83 -7.46
CA GLU A 124 -3.95 -10.58 -6.21
C GLU A 124 -5.12 -10.30 -5.25
N ARG A 125 -5.50 -9.03 -5.08
CA ARG A 125 -6.66 -8.64 -4.27
C ARG A 125 -7.95 -9.29 -4.75
N GLU A 126 -8.18 -9.36 -6.07
CA GLU A 126 -9.38 -9.97 -6.61
C GLU A 126 -9.38 -11.50 -6.43
N ASN A 127 -8.23 -12.15 -6.58
CA ASN A 127 -8.08 -13.57 -6.28
C ASN A 127 -8.40 -13.87 -4.81
N VAL A 128 -7.83 -13.10 -3.87
CA VAL A 128 -8.11 -13.25 -2.43
C VAL A 128 -9.59 -13.03 -2.13
N ARG A 129 -10.25 -12.08 -2.78
CA ARG A 129 -11.71 -11.87 -2.65
C ARG A 129 -12.53 -13.08 -3.10
N GLN A 130 -12.13 -13.73 -4.18
CA GLN A 130 -12.80 -14.95 -4.65
C GLN A 130 -12.60 -16.10 -3.67
N GLN A 131 -11.39 -16.26 -3.11
CA GLN A 131 -11.11 -17.25 -2.08
C GLN A 131 -11.96 -17.04 -0.82
N ILE A 132 -12.14 -15.79 -0.38
CA ILE A 132 -13.02 -15.46 0.75
C ILE A 132 -14.45 -15.94 0.47
N LYS A 133 -15.02 -15.60 -0.69
CA LYS A 133 -16.37 -16.04 -1.06
C LYS A 133 -16.53 -17.56 -1.08
N GLN A 134 -15.51 -18.28 -1.57
CA GLN A 134 -15.52 -19.74 -1.58
C GLN A 134 -15.48 -20.33 -0.16
N LEU A 135 -14.67 -19.74 0.72
CA LEU A 135 -14.59 -20.15 2.12
C LEU A 135 -15.90 -19.85 2.87
N GLU A 136 -16.52 -18.69 2.62
CA GLU A 136 -17.84 -18.33 3.17
C GLU A 136 -18.90 -19.35 2.75
N SER A 137 -18.97 -19.69 1.45
CA SER A 137 -19.91 -20.71 0.96
C SER A 137 -19.64 -22.09 1.56
N LYS A 138 -18.38 -22.47 1.77
CA LYS A 138 -18.03 -23.73 2.41
C LYS A 138 -18.43 -23.73 3.89
N LEU A 139 -18.29 -22.61 4.58
CA LEU A 139 -18.72 -22.44 5.97
C LEU A 139 -20.24 -22.62 6.07
N GLU A 140 -21.01 -21.97 5.19
CA GLU A 140 -22.47 -22.16 5.14
C GLU A 140 -22.89 -23.61 4.86
N GLN A 141 -22.15 -24.31 3.99
CA GLN A 141 -22.41 -25.73 3.73
C GLN A 141 -22.15 -26.58 4.98
N LEU A 142 -21.02 -26.37 5.64
CA LEU A 142 -20.66 -27.10 6.87
C LEU A 142 -21.67 -26.84 7.99
N ASP A 143 -22.16 -25.60 8.14
CA ASP A 143 -23.20 -25.29 9.12
C ASP A 143 -24.50 -26.08 8.85
N ARG A 144 -24.92 -26.18 7.58
CA ARG A 144 -26.08 -27.02 7.21
C ARG A 144 -25.85 -28.49 7.48
N GLU A 145 -24.66 -29.01 7.23
CA GLU A 145 -24.29 -30.39 7.52
C GLU A 145 -24.30 -30.66 9.03
N ILE A 146 -23.77 -29.72 9.83
CA ILE A 146 -23.82 -29.77 11.29
C ILE A 146 -25.27 -29.80 11.78
N ASP A 147 -26.13 -28.92 11.27
CA ASP A 147 -27.54 -28.88 11.69
C ASP A 147 -28.32 -30.12 11.23
N ALA A 148 -28.01 -30.66 10.04
CA ALA A 148 -28.57 -31.93 9.59
C ALA A 148 -28.13 -33.09 10.47
N ALA A 149 -26.85 -33.14 10.88
CA ALA A 149 -26.30 -34.17 11.76
C ALA A 149 -26.82 -34.07 13.20
N LYS A 150 -27.13 -32.87 13.70
CA LYS A 150 -27.80 -32.68 15.00
C LYS A 150 -29.23 -33.21 15.01
N THR A 151 -29.86 -33.34 13.84
CA THR A 151 -31.24 -33.84 13.77
C THR A 151 -31.24 -35.35 13.96
N LYS A 152 -31.71 -35.83 15.13
CA LYS A 152 -31.90 -37.26 15.46
C LYS A 152 -33.02 -37.92 14.63
N LYS A 153 -32.83 -38.04 13.32
CA LYS A 153 -33.84 -38.59 12.39
C LYS A 153 -34.11 -40.06 12.68
N GLU A 154 -33.08 -40.79 13.07
CA GLU A 154 -33.14 -42.17 13.55
C GLU A 154 -34.07 -42.30 14.75
N ALA A 155 -33.93 -41.45 15.79
CA ALA A 155 -34.82 -41.51 16.95
C ALA A 155 -36.29 -41.30 16.54
N ARG A 156 -36.58 -40.35 15.66
CA ARG A 156 -37.96 -40.14 15.15
C ARG A 156 -38.50 -41.31 14.35
N ALA A 157 -37.68 -41.96 13.53
CA ALA A 157 -38.10 -43.13 12.77
C ALA A 157 -38.36 -44.34 13.69
N LEU A 158 -37.52 -44.52 14.71
CA LEU A 158 -37.62 -45.62 15.67
C LEU A 158 -38.76 -45.43 16.68
N MET A 159 -39.22 -44.20 16.92
CA MET A 159 -40.43 -43.95 17.72
C MET A 159 -41.65 -44.73 17.24
N ALA A 160 -41.78 -44.96 15.93
CA ALA A 160 -42.91 -45.70 15.36
C ALA A 160 -42.93 -47.18 15.78
N ILE A 161 -41.76 -47.75 16.14
CA ILE A 161 -41.64 -49.13 16.58
C ILE A 161 -41.41 -49.26 18.09
N ALA A 162 -41.14 -48.14 18.79
CA ALA A 162 -40.81 -48.12 20.21
C ALA A 162 -41.85 -48.86 21.05
N THR A 163 -43.14 -48.57 20.88
CA THR A 163 -44.22 -49.21 21.65
C THR A 163 -44.37 -50.73 21.39
N PHE A 164 -43.86 -51.23 20.26
CA PHE A 164 -43.81 -52.67 19.98
C PHE A 164 -42.63 -53.36 20.68
N ILE A 165 -41.56 -52.61 20.96
CA ILE A 165 -40.41 -53.11 21.72
C ILE A 165 -40.79 -53.23 23.20
N ASP A 166 -41.43 -52.20 23.76
CA ASP A 166 -41.97 -52.27 25.12
C ASP A 166 -43.24 -51.42 25.29
N PRO A 167 -44.39 -52.01 25.65
CA PRO A 167 -45.63 -51.26 25.86
C PRO A 167 -45.56 -50.20 26.98
N ARG A 168 -44.61 -50.29 27.91
CA ARG A 168 -44.40 -49.28 28.97
C ARG A 168 -44.03 -47.91 28.40
N ILE A 169 -43.49 -47.87 27.18
CA ILE A 169 -43.09 -46.63 26.49
C ILE A 169 -44.28 -45.72 26.22
N GLU A 170 -45.49 -46.24 26.02
CA GLU A 170 -46.69 -45.40 25.85
C GLU A 170 -46.97 -44.47 27.04
N LYS A 171 -46.45 -44.83 28.22
CA LYS A 171 -46.61 -44.05 29.46
C LYS A 171 -45.48 -43.05 29.68
N LEU A 172 -44.41 -43.10 28.88
CA LEU A 172 -43.30 -42.18 29.03
C LEU A 172 -43.72 -40.77 28.59
N PRO A 173 -43.29 -39.73 29.30
CA PRO A 173 -43.38 -38.36 28.81
C PRO A 173 -42.60 -38.20 27.50
N SER A 174 -43.08 -37.32 26.61
CA SER A 174 -42.48 -37.12 25.28
C SER A 174 -41.00 -36.72 25.30
N TYR A 175 -40.49 -36.16 26.40
CA TYR A 175 -39.08 -35.81 26.57
C TYR A 175 -38.21 -37.00 27.03
N GLU A 176 -38.79 -38.05 27.63
CA GLU A 176 -38.08 -39.28 28.02
C GLU A 176 -37.98 -40.28 26.86
N HIS A 177 -38.80 -40.11 25.82
CA HIS A 177 -38.78 -40.94 24.61
C HIS A 177 -37.43 -40.92 23.88
N GLU A 178 -36.82 -39.74 23.74
CA GLU A 178 -35.52 -39.64 23.07
C GLU A 178 -34.41 -40.33 23.87
N GLN A 179 -34.45 -40.21 25.19
CA GLN A 179 -33.48 -40.85 26.09
C GLN A 179 -33.64 -42.38 26.07
N PHE A 180 -34.88 -42.88 26.09
CA PHE A 180 -35.18 -44.30 25.93
C PHE A 180 -34.59 -44.83 24.61
N LEU A 181 -34.82 -44.13 23.50
CA LEU A 181 -34.30 -44.53 22.19
C LEU A 181 -32.78 -44.45 22.12
N ASP A 182 -32.15 -43.44 22.72
CA ASP A 182 -30.69 -43.36 22.81
C ASP A 182 -30.12 -44.60 23.54
N TYR A 183 -30.72 -45.02 24.66
CA TYR A 183 -30.30 -46.23 25.38
C TYR A 183 -30.51 -47.51 24.56
N TRP A 184 -31.65 -47.62 23.89
CA TRP A 184 -31.98 -48.79 23.09
C TRP A 184 -31.05 -48.91 21.87
N ILE A 185 -30.78 -47.82 21.14
CA ILE A 185 -29.83 -47.79 20.02
C ILE A 185 -28.41 -48.12 20.49
N ALA A 186 -28.02 -47.65 21.67
CA ALA A 186 -26.71 -47.91 22.26
C ALA A 186 -26.58 -49.32 22.87
N GLY A 187 -27.63 -50.15 22.88
CA GLY A 187 -27.64 -51.48 23.50
C GLY A 187 -27.48 -51.45 25.02
N GLN A 188 -27.91 -50.37 25.67
CA GLN A 188 -27.81 -50.17 27.12
C GLN A 188 -29.06 -50.69 27.84
N ASP A 189 -29.29 -52.00 27.77
CA ASP A 189 -30.52 -52.64 28.26
C ASP A 189 -30.78 -52.38 29.75
N GLU A 190 -29.74 -52.35 30.59
CA GLU A 190 -29.88 -52.06 32.02
C GLU A 190 -30.33 -50.62 32.28
N ALA A 191 -29.79 -49.64 31.54
CA ALA A 191 -30.19 -48.25 31.66
C ALA A 191 -31.61 -48.03 31.12
N MET A 192 -31.95 -48.75 30.05
CA MET A 192 -33.30 -48.79 29.47
C MET A 192 -34.32 -49.32 30.48
N GLU A 193 -34.05 -50.46 31.12
CA GLU A 193 -34.93 -51.04 32.15
C GLU A 193 -35.05 -50.14 33.38
N GLN A 194 -33.96 -49.50 33.83
CA GLN A 194 -34.00 -48.54 34.93
C GLN A 194 -34.90 -47.34 34.62
N ALA A 195 -34.89 -46.85 33.39
CA ALA A 195 -35.77 -45.77 32.94
C ALA A 195 -37.26 -46.23 32.91
N LEU A 196 -37.52 -47.46 32.46
CA LEU A 196 -38.87 -48.02 32.36
C LEU A 196 -39.44 -48.56 33.68
N ALA A 197 -38.61 -48.88 34.66
CA ALA A 197 -39.02 -49.52 35.92
C ALA A 197 -40.07 -48.72 36.69
N ARG A 198 -40.04 -47.39 36.58
CA ARG A 198 -41.01 -46.48 37.22
C ARG A 198 -42.42 -46.58 36.62
N TYR A 199 -42.57 -47.25 35.49
CA TYR A 199 -43.80 -47.37 34.72
C TYR A 199 -44.32 -48.81 34.60
N ALA A 200 -43.60 -49.76 35.22
CA ALA A 200 -44.03 -51.16 35.37
C ALA A 200 -45.35 -51.22 36.15
N ARG A 201 -46.29 -52.08 35.71
CA ARG A 201 -47.52 -52.33 36.49
C ARG A 201 -47.14 -53.05 37.79
N PRO A 202 -47.78 -52.76 38.94
CA PRO A 202 -47.72 -53.66 40.08
C PRO A 202 -48.28 -55.01 39.65
N GLU A 203 -47.55 -56.11 39.87
CA GLU A 203 -48.04 -57.45 39.60
C GLU A 203 -49.35 -57.69 40.39
N GLU A 204 -50.46 -57.96 39.70
CA GLU A 204 -51.68 -58.42 40.37
C GLU A 204 -51.48 -59.88 40.82
N PRO A 205 -51.66 -60.21 42.11
CA PRO A 205 -51.43 -61.57 42.58
C PRO A 205 -52.43 -62.54 41.96
N GLU A 206 -51.89 -63.66 41.44
CA GLU A 206 -52.63 -64.73 40.76
C GLU A 206 -53.88 -65.18 41.54
N ARG A 207 -55.06 -64.94 40.96
CA ARG A 207 -56.32 -65.49 41.48
C ARG A 207 -56.36 -67.00 41.21
N ARG A 208 -56.03 -67.81 42.21
CA ARG A 208 -56.35 -69.25 42.24
C ARG A 208 -57.86 -69.46 42.08
N ILE A 209 -58.28 -69.97 40.93
CA ILE A 209 -59.66 -70.43 40.70
C ILE A 209 -59.76 -71.88 41.21
N THR A 210 -60.35 -72.07 42.38
CA THR A 210 -60.80 -73.39 42.86
C THR A 210 -62.12 -73.76 42.19
N TYR A 211 -62.13 -74.86 41.44
CA TYR A 211 -63.35 -75.49 40.91
C TYR A 211 -64.19 -76.06 42.06
N LEU A 212 -65.48 -75.70 42.11
CA LEU A 212 -66.47 -76.37 42.95
C LEU A 212 -67.45 -77.13 42.05
N ASN A 213 -67.51 -78.42 42.33
CA ASN A 213 -68.26 -79.47 41.68
C ASN A 213 -69.78 -79.35 41.88
N GLN A 214 -70.49 -79.65 40.78
CA GLN A 214 -71.69 -80.53 40.68
C GLN A 214 -73.05 -80.05 41.24
N PRO A 215 -74.19 -80.71 40.90
CA PRO A 215 -74.41 -81.84 39.98
C PRO A 215 -75.56 -81.67 38.97
N GLU A 216 -75.60 -82.63 38.03
CA GLU A 216 -76.67 -83.01 37.12
C GLU A 216 -78.01 -83.29 37.83
N MET A 217 -79.14 -83.01 37.17
CA MET A 217 -80.34 -83.83 37.27
C MET A 217 -81.08 -83.84 35.92
N THR A 218 -81.09 -85.04 35.33
CA THR A 218 -82.08 -85.69 34.44
C THR A 218 -83.11 -84.85 33.71
#